data_AF-A0A7Y3NAQ7-F1
#
_entry.id   AF-A0A7Y3NAQ7-F1
#
_cell.length_a   1.000
_cell.length_b   1.000
_cell.length_c   1.000
_cell.angle_alpha   90.00
_cell.angle_beta   90.00
_cell.angle_gamma   90.00
#
_symmetry.space_group_name_H-M   'P 1'
#
loop_
_entity.id
_entity.type
_entity.pdbx_description
1 polymer ?
#
loop_
_entity_poly.entity_id
_entity_poly.type
_entity_poly.pdbx_seq_one_letter_code
_entity_poly.pdbx_strand_id
1 'polypeptide(L)' 'MDKTITRFNSLNAMKADEYRAWQRLPGRERIRAVMDLNLDLYALKGRAVDAPRLQRTVVSLQRRTS' A
#
# COMPACT_ATOMS: atom_id res chain seq x y z
N MET A 1 -13.65 -13.79 -12.34
CA MET A 1 -13.87 -12.43 -11.80
C MET A 1 -15.25 -12.43 -11.17
N ASP A 2 -15.31 -12.37 -9.84
CA ASP A 2 -16.58 -12.11 -9.17
C ASP A 2 -16.95 -10.64 -9.39
N LYS A 3 -18.21 -10.38 -9.78
CA LYS A 3 -18.72 -9.04 -10.15
C LYS A 3 -19.76 -8.56 -9.13
N THR A 4 -19.62 -8.97 -7.89
CA THR A 4 -20.47 -8.53 -6.78
C THR A 4 -20.18 -7.07 -6.44
N ILE A 5 -21.23 -6.23 -6.43
CA ILE A 5 -21.14 -4.82 -5.98
C ILE A 5 -21.59 -4.76 -4.53
N THR A 6 -20.65 -4.55 -3.62
CA THR A 6 -20.91 -4.40 -2.18
C THR A 6 -21.03 -2.93 -1.81
N ARG A 7 -22.12 -2.55 -1.10
CA ARG A 7 -22.30 -1.20 -0.54
C ARG A 7 -21.91 -1.18 0.93
N PHE A 8 -21.23 -0.13 1.37
CA PHE A 8 -20.81 0.07 2.75
C PHE A 8 -21.43 1.35 3.33
N ASN A 9 -21.79 1.30 4.60
CA ASN A 9 -22.40 2.43 5.31
C ASN A 9 -21.36 3.46 5.79
N SER A 10 -20.06 3.14 5.72
CA SER A 10 -18.96 4.05 6.08
C SER A 10 -17.63 3.63 5.46
N LEU A 11 -16.69 4.58 5.39
CA LEU A 11 -15.31 4.31 4.98
C LEU A 11 -14.61 3.31 5.90
N ASN A 12 -14.90 3.37 7.21
CA ASN A 12 -14.33 2.43 8.18
C ASN A 12 -14.84 1.01 7.93
N ALA A 13 -16.13 0.84 7.61
CA ALA A 13 -16.69 -0.47 7.28
C ALA A 13 -16.05 -1.05 6.01
N MET A 14 -15.86 -0.21 4.98
CA MET A 14 -15.17 -0.60 3.75
C MET A 14 -13.72 -1.01 4.02
N LYS A 15 -12.97 -0.23 4.81
CA LYS A 15 -11.58 -0.54 5.16
C LYS A 15 -11.44 -1.78 6.03
N ALA A 16 -12.36 -2.01 6.96
CA ALA A 16 -12.38 -3.23 7.76
C ALA A 16 -12.64 -4.48 6.90
N ASP A 17 -13.53 -4.38 5.91
CA ASP A 17 -13.79 -5.47 4.98
C ASP A 17 -12.59 -5.75 4.06
N GLU A 18 -12.01 -4.70 3.48
CA GLU A 18 -10.77 -4.78 2.70
C GLU A 18 -9.65 -5.45 3.52
N TYR A 19 -9.48 -5.03 4.78
CA TYR A 19 -8.47 -5.61 5.67
C TYR A 19 -8.71 -7.11 5.95
N ARG A 20 -9.97 -7.53 6.15
CA ARG A 20 -10.31 -8.94 6.31
C ARG A 20 -10.04 -9.73 5.04
N ALA A 21 -10.34 -9.18 3.86
CA ALA A 21 -10.00 -9.80 2.59
C ALA A 21 -8.49 -10.02 2.47
N TRP A 22 -7.68 -9.00 2.81
CA TRP A 22 -6.22 -9.12 2.88
C TRP A 22 -5.75 -10.21 3.85
N GLN A 23 -6.35 -10.31 5.04
CA GLN A 23 -5.98 -11.33 6.03
C GLN A 23 -6.24 -12.76 5.56
N ARG A 24 -7.23 -12.97 4.68
CA ARG A 24 -7.54 -14.29 4.11
C ARG A 24 -6.50 -14.76 3.09
N LEU A 25 -5.64 -13.87 2.58
CA LEU A 25 -4.61 -14.25 1.61
C LEU A 25 -3.50 -15.10 2.27
N PRO A 26 -2.97 -16.11 1.57
CA PRO A 26 -1.80 -16.86 1.99
C PRO A 26 -0.64 -15.94 2.37
N GLY A 27 0.14 -16.33 3.40
CA GLY A 27 1.27 -15.51 3.89
C GLY A 27 2.26 -15.13 2.79
N ARG A 28 2.56 -16.05 1.86
CA ARG A 28 3.44 -15.78 0.70
C ARG A 28 2.93 -14.65 -0.20
N GLU A 29 1.62 -14.54 -0.39
CA GLU A 29 1.00 -13.53 -1.26
C GLU A 29 1.01 -12.16 -0.57
N ARG A 30 0.76 -12.14 0.75
CA ARG A 30 0.91 -10.93 1.55
C ARG A 30 2.35 -10.41 1.55
N ILE A 31 3.33 -11.30 1.72
CA ILE A 31 4.76 -10.93 1.68
C ILE A 31 5.13 -10.38 0.30
N ARG A 32 4.73 -11.06 -0.78
CA ARG A 32 4.97 -10.59 -2.15
C ARG A 32 4.39 -9.21 -2.41
N ALA A 33 3.12 -8.98 -2.05
CA ALA A 33 2.48 -7.67 -2.21
C ALA A 33 3.22 -6.57 -1.43
N VAL A 34 3.70 -6.86 -0.23
CA VAL A 34 4.52 -5.91 0.55
C VAL A 34 5.87 -5.65 -0.12
N MET A 35 6.50 -6.65 -0.74
CA MET A 35 7.74 -6.46 -1.49
C MET A 35 7.54 -5.56 -2.71
N ASP A 36 6.48 -5.81 -3.50
CA ASP A 36 6.16 -5.01 -4.67
C ASP A 36 5.95 -3.53 -4.30
N LEU A 37 5.16 -3.26 -3.23
CA LEU A 37 4.97 -1.91 -2.70
C LEU A 37 6.27 -1.23 -2.24
N ASN A 38 7.20 -2.01 -1.66
CA ASN A 38 8.49 -1.46 -1.26
C ASN A 38 9.35 -1.11 -2.47
N LEU A 39 9.39 -1.96 -3.50
CA LEU A 39 10.14 -1.69 -4.74
C LEU A 39 9.63 -0.43 -5.43
N ASP A 40 8.31 -0.28 -5.55
CA ASP A 40 7.69 0.92 -6.11
C ASP A 40 8.06 2.17 -5.30
N LEU A 41 8.12 2.06 -3.97
CA LEU A 41 8.53 3.15 -3.10
C LEU A 41 10.01 3.52 -3.29
N TYR A 42 10.90 2.54 -3.45
CA TYR A 42 12.32 2.80 -3.77
C TYR A 42 12.45 3.48 -5.14
N ALA A 43 11.74 2.99 -6.15
CA ALA A 43 11.71 3.56 -7.49
C ALA A 43 11.22 5.02 -7.46
N LEU A 44 10.15 5.32 -6.72
CA LEU A 44 9.64 6.68 -6.54
C LEU A 44 10.67 7.64 -5.92
N LYS A 45 11.58 7.13 -5.09
CA LYS A 45 12.66 7.93 -4.49
C LYS A 45 13.94 7.98 -5.34
N GLY A 46 13.94 7.39 -6.54
CA GLY A 46 15.13 7.30 -7.39
C GLY A 46 16.26 6.51 -6.73
N ARG A 47 15.92 5.56 -5.85
CA ARG A 47 16.88 4.74 -5.11
C ARG A 47 16.92 3.33 -5.68
N ALA A 48 18.11 2.76 -5.79
CA ALA A 48 18.31 1.36 -6.17
C ALA A 48 17.71 0.41 -5.12
N VAL A 49 17.43 -0.84 -5.51
CA VAL A 49 16.89 -1.89 -4.65
C VAL A 49 17.78 -2.15 -3.42
N ASP A 50 19.08 -1.88 -3.57
CA ASP A 50 20.14 -2.06 -2.57
C ASP A 50 20.27 -0.86 -1.61
N ALA A 51 19.35 0.11 -1.69
CA ALA A 51 19.40 1.30 -0.86
C ALA A 51 19.13 0.98 0.63
N PRO A 52 19.74 1.76 1.56
CA PRO A 52 19.46 1.62 2.98
C PRO A 52 17.96 1.69 3.26
N ARG A 53 17.52 0.87 4.23
CA ARG A 53 16.10 0.68 4.54
C ARG A 53 15.40 2.02 4.77
N LEU A 54 14.35 2.29 3.98
CA LEU A 54 13.55 3.50 4.11
C LEU A 54 12.93 3.60 5.51
N GLN A 55 13.40 4.55 6.32
CA GLN A 55 12.77 4.85 7.61
C GLN A 55 11.42 5.56 7.39
N ARG A 56 10.40 5.15 8.16
CA ARG A 56 9.02 5.61 8.05
C ARG A 56 8.87 7.06 8.51
N THR A 57 8.98 7.99 7.56
CA THR A 57 8.26 9.27 7.62
C THR A 57 8.06 9.76 6.19
N VAL A 58 6.82 9.69 5.71
CA VAL A 58 6.43 10.22 4.41
C VAL A 58 5.65 11.50 4.66
N VAL A 59 6.31 12.64 4.49
CA VAL A 59 5.65 13.89 4.13
C VAL A 59 6.53 14.58 3.10
N SER A 60 6.08 14.64 1.85
CA SER A 60 6.61 15.59 0.86
C SER A 60 5.51 16.63 0.63
N LEU A 61 5.62 17.76 1.31
CA LEU A 61 4.83 18.94 0.96
C LEU A 61 5.62 19.68 -0.13
N GLN A 62 5.10 19.68 -1.36
CA GLN A 62 5.63 20.56 -2.40
C GLN A 62 5.39 22.01 -1.95
N ARG A 63 6.48 22.74 -1.71
CA ARG A 63 6.41 24.18 -1.43
C ARG A 63 6.03 24.87 -2.74
N ARG A 64 4.82 25.42 -2.81
CA ARG A 64 4.42 26.33 -3.89
C ARG A 64 5.31 27.56 -3.81
N THR A 65 6.26 27.70 -4.72
CA THR A 65 7.01 28.95 -4.94
C THR A 65 6.14 29.83 -5.82
N SER A 66 5.43 30.77 -5.17
CA SER A 66 4.87 31.97 -5.80
C SER A 66 5.91 33.08 -5.81
#